data_AF-A0A842VSR0-F1
#
_entry.id   AF-A0A842VSR0-F1
#
_cell.length_a   1.000
_cell.length_b   1.000
_cell.length_c   1.000
_cell.angle_alpha   90.00
_cell.angle_beta   90.00
_cell.angle_gamma   90.00
#
_symmetry.space_group_name_H-M   'P 1'
#
loop_
_entity.id
_entity.type
_entity.pdbx_description
1 polymer ?
#
loop_
_entity_poly.entity_id
_entity_poly.type
_entity_poly.pdbx_seq_one_letter_code
_entity_poly.pdbx_strand_id
1 'polypeptide(L)'
;MRFLGDITNHLAKKLYSFMEDKINSEIFQDNTLNFDIVGLDDFKNRTFYVDLKGPIDKLREIKKILENELVEKYRFKPDRRFKGHITIGRLKRNRRRDKGVKFNRNKYNNLKSDYKEKKLGEVVFKKLYLKKSTLTSKGPIYENLHF
;
A
#
# COMPACT_ATOMS: atom_id res chain seq x y z
N MET A 1 -2.25 3.98 -4.51
CA MET A 1 -0.79 3.84 -4.30
C MET A 1 -0.23 2.86 -5.33
N ARG A 2 1.02 3.06 -5.77
CA ARG A 2 1.60 2.50 -7.00
C ARG A 2 3.04 2.03 -6.75
N PHE A 3 3.40 0.86 -7.27
CA PHE A 3 4.79 0.38 -7.29
C PHE A 3 5.47 0.81 -8.59
N LEU A 4 6.62 1.47 -8.48
CA LEU A 4 7.33 2.07 -9.63
C LEU A 4 8.48 1.19 -10.14
N GLY A 5 8.90 0.17 -9.40
CA GLY A 5 10.11 -0.59 -9.74
C GLY A 5 11.37 0.26 -9.60
N ASP A 6 12.42 -0.11 -10.35
CA ASP A 6 13.66 0.65 -10.41
C ASP A 6 13.51 1.80 -11.40
N ILE A 7 13.67 3.02 -10.90
CA ILE A 7 13.57 4.26 -11.69
C ILE A 7 14.83 5.11 -11.48
N THR A 8 15.12 5.96 -12.46
CA THR A 8 16.26 6.89 -12.37
C THR A 8 15.99 7.98 -11.33
N ASN A 9 17.06 8.51 -10.72
CA ASN A 9 16.96 9.61 -9.77
C ASN A 9 16.29 10.86 -10.40
N HIS A 10 16.58 11.12 -11.67
CA HIS A 10 15.94 12.22 -12.42
C HIS A 10 14.42 12.08 -12.49
N LEU A 11 13.93 10.87 -12.78
CA LEU A 11 12.50 10.59 -12.78
C LEU A 11 11.90 10.67 -11.37
N ALA A 12 12.61 10.15 -10.36
CA ALA A 12 12.17 10.23 -8.97
C ALA A 12 12.00 11.69 -8.51
N LYS A 13 12.93 12.58 -8.86
CA LYS A 13 12.82 14.03 -8.59
C LYS A 13 11.58 14.66 -9.23
N LYS A 14 11.36 14.40 -10.52
CA LYS A 14 10.17 14.91 -11.23
C LYS A 14 8.87 14.43 -10.60
N LEU A 15 8.80 13.15 -10.24
CA LEU A 15 7.62 12.59 -9.58
C LEU A 15 7.41 13.16 -8.18
N TYR A 16 8.49 13.39 -7.44
CA TYR A 16 8.39 14.04 -6.14
C TYR A 16 7.82 15.45 -6.26
N SER A 17 8.37 16.31 -7.13
CA SER A 17 7.83 17.65 -7.36
C SER A 17 6.36 17.62 -7.78
N PHE A 18 6.01 16.75 -8.74
CA PHE A 18 4.62 16.55 -9.14
C PHE A 18 3.71 16.16 -7.96
N MET A 19 4.14 15.23 -7.11
CA MET A 19 3.38 14.79 -5.95
C MET A 19 3.22 15.90 -4.90
N GLU A 20 4.28 16.68 -4.66
CA GLU A 20 4.21 17.83 -3.74
C GLU A 20 3.24 18.89 -4.25
N ASP A 21 3.35 19.26 -5.53
CA ASP A 21 2.56 20.34 -6.12
C ASP A 21 1.09 19.94 -6.32
N LYS A 22 0.84 18.78 -6.94
CA LYS A 22 -0.50 18.37 -7.42
C LYS A 22 -1.29 17.51 -6.46
N ILE A 23 -0.65 16.90 -5.47
CA ILE A 23 -1.34 16.00 -4.54
C ILE A 23 -1.22 16.56 -3.13
N ASN A 24 -0.01 16.80 -2.64
CA ASN A 24 0.16 17.19 -1.24
C ASN A 24 -0.32 18.63 -0.98
N SER A 25 -0.03 19.56 -1.88
CA SER A 25 -0.49 20.95 -1.76
C SER A 25 -1.97 21.07 -2.12
N GLU A 26 -2.41 20.55 -3.27
CA GLU A 26 -3.81 20.75 -3.71
C GLU A 26 -4.83 19.91 -2.91
N ILE A 27 -4.47 18.72 -2.43
CA ILE A 27 -5.43 17.80 -1.77
C ILE A 27 -5.23 17.78 -0.26
N PHE A 28 -3.99 17.72 0.22
CA PHE A 28 -3.69 17.47 1.64
C PHE A 28 -3.28 18.70 2.46
N GLN A 29 -3.16 19.90 1.86
CA GLN A 29 -2.69 21.10 2.56
C GLN A 29 -3.51 21.41 3.81
N ASP A 30 -4.84 21.48 3.67
CA ASP A 30 -5.77 21.73 4.78
C ASP A 30 -6.74 20.57 5.02
N ASN A 31 -6.64 19.49 4.24
CA ASN A 31 -7.51 18.32 4.38
C ASN A 31 -6.75 17.10 4.89
N THR A 32 -7.40 16.36 5.78
CA THR A 32 -6.97 15.03 6.16
C THR A 32 -8.03 14.01 5.79
N LEU A 33 -7.61 12.82 5.39
CA LEU A 33 -8.53 11.72 5.10
C LEU A 33 -8.50 10.72 6.26
N ASN A 34 -9.63 10.60 6.95
CA ASN A 34 -9.79 9.68 8.07
C ASN A 34 -10.32 8.34 7.58
N PHE A 35 -9.72 7.24 8.03
CA PHE A 35 -10.13 5.88 7.71
C PHE A 35 -10.19 5.02 8.96
N ASP A 36 -11.16 4.13 8.98
CA ASP A 36 -11.18 3.00 9.88
C ASP A 36 -10.36 1.86 9.30
N ILE A 37 -9.54 1.24 10.15
CA ILE A 37 -8.89 -0.04 9.87
C ILE A 37 -9.86 -1.13 10.34
N VAL A 38 -10.33 -1.97 9.43
CA VAL A 38 -11.40 -2.93 9.69
C VAL A 38 -11.05 -4.29 9.11
N GLY A 39 -11.48 -5.35 9.76
CA GLY A 39 -11.49 -6.65 9.11
C GLY A 39 -10.18 -7.40 9.22
N LEU A 40 -10.24 -8.67 8.84
CA LEU A 40 -9.08 -9.49 8.50
C LEU A 40 -9.46 -10.29 7.24
N ASP A 41 -8.62 -10.23 6.22
CA ASP A 41 -8.82 -10.97 4.98
C ASP A 41 -7.48 -11.34 4.34
N ASP A 42 -7.52 -12.08 3.24
CA ASP A 42 -6.34 -12.57 2.56
C ASP A 42 -6.48 -12.70 1.05
N PHE A 43 -5.34 -12.56 0.38
CA PHE A 43 -5.18 -13.00 -0.98
C PHE A 43 -4.64 -14.42 -1.00
N LYS A 44 -5.51 -15.37 -1.33
CA LYS A 44 -5.19 -16.78 -1.62
C LYS A 44 -4.46 -17.49 -0.46
N ASN A 45 -4.84 -17.20 0.79
CA ASN A 45 -4.23 -17.67 2.03
C ASN A 45 -2.71 -17.42 2.11
N ARG A 46 -2.25 -16.33 1.49
CA ARG A 46 -0.81 -16.02 1.38
C ARG A 46 -0.45 -14.62 1.81
N THR A 47 -1.23 -13.63 1.44
CA THR A 47 -1.02 -12.25 1.87
C THR A 47 -2.19 -11.87 2.74
N PHE A 48 -1.95 -11.60 4.02
CA PHE A 48 -2.97 -11.24 4.98
C PHE A 48 -3.03 -9.71 5.07
N TYR A 49 -4.24 -9.17 5.09
CA TYR A 49 -4.47 -7.74 5.11
C TYR A 49 -5.69 -7.38 5.94
N VAL A 50 -5.74 -6.09 6.29
CA VAL A 50 -6.91 -5.43 6.89
C VAL A 50 -7.41 -4.38 5.91
N ASP A 51 -8.70 -4.15 5.86
CA ASP A 51 -9.32 -3.19 4.95
C ASP A 51 -9.29 -1.77 5.53
N LEU A 52 -9.30 -0.79 4.63
CA LEU A 52 -9.58 0.60 4.96
C LEU A 52 -11.03 0.91 4.60
N LYS A 53 -11.81 1.39 5.58
CA LYS A 53 -13.16 1.94 5.38
C LYS A 53 -13.14 3.45 5.61
N GLY A 54 -13.90 4.20 4.82
CA GLY A 54 -13.87 5.66 4.80
C GLY A 54 -13.97 6.22 3.37
N PRO A 55 -13.42 7.41 3.09
CA PRO A 55 -13.51 8.06 1.77
C PRO A 55 -12.56 7.41 0.75
N ILE A 56 -12.75 6.13 0.45
CA ILE A 56 -11.91 5.34 -0.45
C ILE A 56 -11.90 5.91 -1.88
N ASP A 57 -12.99 6.55 -2.30
CA ASP A 57 -13.05 7.22 -3.60
C ASP A 57 -12.06 8.38 -3.70
N LYS A 58 -11.76 9.10 -2.62
CA LYS A 58 -10.68 10.10 -2.60
C LYS A 58 -9.31 9.48 -2.85
N LEU A 59 -9.02 8.30 -2.30
CA LEU A 59 -7.78 7.58 -2.61
C LEU A 59 -7.75 7.07 -4.07
N ARG A 60 -8.91 6.75 -4.65
CA ARG A 60 -9.01 6.38 -6.07
C ARG A 60 -8.77 7.57 -6.99
N GLU A 61 -9.30 8.74 -6.65
CA GLU A 61 -9.03 10.02 -7.33
C GLU A 61 -7.53 10.34 -7.31
N ILE A 62 -6.89 10.31 -6.13
CA ILE A 62 -5.44 10.53 -5.99
C ILE A 62 -4.65 9.53 -6.83
N LYS A 63 -5.02 8.23 -6.81
CA LYS A 63 -4.36 7.23 -7.66
C LYS A 63 -4.55 7.57 -9.14
N LYS A 64 -5.73 8.00 -9.57
CA LYS A 64 -6.01 8.34 -10.97
C LYS A 64 -5.12 9.50 -11.45
N ILE A 65 -4.99 10.56 -10.64
CA ILE A 65 -4.08 11.69 -10.92
C ILE A 65 -2.64 11.18 -11.13
N LEU A 66 -2.16 10.33 -10.21
CA LEU A 66 -0.82 9.74 -10.33
C LEU A 66 -0.66 8.80 -11.53
N GLU A 67 -1.66 7.96 -11.83
CA GLU A 67 -1.60 7.05 -12.98
C GLU A 67 -1.58 7.80 -14.30
N ASN A 68 -2.36 8.87 -14.45
CA ASN A 68 -2.37 9.67 -15.67
C ASN A 68 -0.96 10.25 -15.93
N GLU A 69 -0.34 10.85 -14.90
CA GLU A 69 1.03 11.36 -15.01
C GLU A 69 2.03 10.25 -15.41
N LEU A 70 1.96 9.09 -14.75
CA LEU A 70 2.87 7.96 -15.01
C LEU A 70 2.68 7.31 -16.38
N VAL A 71 1.44 7.10 -16.81
CA VAL A 71 1.11 6.41 -18.05
C VAL A 71 1.32 7.35 -19.24
N GLU A 72 0.78 8.57 -19.18
CA GLU A 72 0.78 9.49 -20.32
C GLU A 72 2.16 10.09 -20.57
N LYS A 73 2.85 10.57 -19.51
CA LYS A 73 4.16 11.23 -19.69
C LYS A 73 5.34 10.27 -19.63
N TYR A 74 5.27 9.25 -18.76
CA TYR A 74 6.41 8.38 -18.49
C TYR A 74 6.24 6.94 -19.01
N ARG A 75 5.15 6.67 -19.74
CA ARG A 75 4.89 5.40 -20.44
C ARG A 75 4.90 4.17 -19.51
N PHE A 76 4.53 4.34 -18.24
CA PHE A 76 4.30 3.19 -17.36
C PHE A 76 3.10 2.37 -17.85
N LYS A 77 3.15 1.05 -17.65
CA LYS A 77 1.97 0.21 -17.88
C LYS A 77 0.87 0.55 -16.88
N PRO A 78 -0.41 0.63 -17.28
CA PRO A 78 -1.51 0.87 -16.34
C PRO A 78 -1.51 -0.10 -15.18
N ASP A 79 -1.72 0.40 -13.95
CA ASP A 79 -1.86 -0.46 -12.78
C ASP A 79 -3.29 -1.00 -12.62
N ARG A 80 -3.43 -1.98 -11.74
CA ARG A 80 -4.71 -2.56 -11.34
C ARG A 80 -5.58 -1.54 -10.61
N ARG A 81 -6.89 -1.81 -10.57
CA ARG A 81 -7.85 -1.02 -9.78
C ARG A 81 -7.43 -0.99 -8.30
N PHE A 82 -7.49 0.19 -7.70
CA PHE A 82 -7.14 0.38 -6.29
C PHE A 82 -8.12 -0.33 -5.36
N LYS A 83 -7.56 -1.02 -4.37
CA LYS A 83 -8.26 -1.52 -3.18
C LYS A 83 -7.54 -0.98 -1.95
N GLY A 84 -8.25 -0.25 -1.08
CA GLY A 84 -7.69 0.28 0.15
C GLY A 84 -7.55 -0.84 1.19
N HIS A 85 -6.33 -1.35 1.34
CA HIS A 85 -6.00 -2.38 2.32
C HIS A 85 -4.57 -2.18 2.81
N ILE A 86 -4.27 -2.67 4.01
CA ILE A 86 -2.94 -2.68 4.61
C ILE A 86 -2.52 -4.13 4.74
N THR A 87 -1.46 -4.53 4.04
CA THR A 87 -0.87 -5.86 4.22
C THR A 87 -0.19 -5.93 5.58
N ILE A 88 -0.64 -6.84 6.44
CA ILE A 88 -0.10 -7.05 7.79
C ILE A 88 0.89 -8.21 7.85
N GLY A 89 0.86 -9.10 6.85
CA GLY A 89 1.75 -10.25 6.84
C GLY A 89 1.66 -11.05 5.56
N ARG A 90 2.67 -11.91 5.36
CA ARG A 90 2.69 -12.84 4.23
C ARG A 90 3.24 -14.19 4.66
N LEU A 91 2.52 -15.24 4.30
CA LEU A 91 3.00 -16.61 4.45
C LEU A 91 4.19 -16.85 3.50
N LYS A 92 5.38 -17.12 4.06
CA LYS A 92 6.56 -17.50 3.28
C LYS A 92 6.30 -18.82 2.56
N ARG A 93 6.71 -18.91 1.29
CA ARG A 93 6.69 -20.18 0.55
C ARG A 93 7.94 -20.96 0.96
N ASN A 94 7.77 -22.06 1.68
CA ASN A 94 8.87 -22.97 2.00
C ASN A 94 9.49 -23.48 0.70
N ARG A 95 10.61 -22.90 0.27
CA ARG A 95 11.37 -23.37 -0.91
C ARG A 95 12.23 -24.58 -0.59
N ARG A 96 12.51 -24.85 0.70
CA ARG A 96 13.20 -26.06 1.18
C ARG A 96 12.67 -26.41 2.58
N ARG A 97 12.06 -27.59 2.71
CA ARG A 97 11.84 -28.38 3.93
C ARG A 97 11.90 -27.60 5.26
N ASP A 98 10.85 -26.87 5.59
CA ASP A 98 10.61 -26.52 7.00
C ASP A 98 9.45 -27.39 7.49
N LYS A 99 9.78 -28.42 8.26
CA LYS A 99 8.85 -29.44 8.74
C LYS A 99 8.02 -28.97 9.95
N GLY A 100 8.25 -27.75 10.47
CA GLY A 100 7.68 -27.29 11.75
C GLY A 100 6.44 -26.41 11.68
N VAL A 101 6.32 -25.51 10.69
CA VAL A 101 5.23 -24.51 10.67
C VAL A 101 4.17 -24.89 9.64
N LYS A 102 3.19 -25.68 10.06
CA LYS A 102 1.96 -25.91 9.27
C LYS A 102 1.00 -24.76 9.52
N PHE A 103 0.67 -24.00 8.48
CA PHE A 103 -0.40 -23.00 8.54
C PHE A 103 -1.73 -23.69 8.87
N ASN A 104 -2.24 -23.48 10.07
CA ASN A 104 -3.52 -24.05 10.50
C ASN A 104 -4.67 -23.22 9.90
N ARG A 105 -5.20 -23.71 8.78
CA ARG A 105 -6.29 -23.06 8.05
C ARG A 105 -7.55 -22.92 8.89
N ASN A 106 -7.88 -23.90 9.72
CA ASN A 106 -9.11 -23.86 10.53
C ASN A 106 -9.02 -22.75 11.58
N LYS A 107 -7.89 -22.66 12.30
CA LYS A 107 -7.66 -21.58 13.26
C LYS A 107 -7.69 -20.20 12.59
N TYR A 108 -7.08 -20.09 11.40
CA TYR A 108 -7.11 -18.84 10.64
C TYR A 108 -8.52 -18.48 10.15
N ASN A 109 -9.30 -19.44 9.67
CA ASN A 109 -10.68 -19.18 9.22
C ASN A 109 -11.57 -18.71 10.37
N ASN A 110 -11.41 -19.28 11.56
CA ASN A 110 -12.12 -18.81 12.75
C ASN A 110 -11.74 -17.37 13.07
N LEU A 111 -10.43 -17.08 13.14
CA LEU A 111 -9.93 -15.71 13.37
C LEU A 111 -10.44 -14.73 12.30
N LYS A 112 -10.42 -15.13 11.04
CA LYS A 112 -10.94 -14.33 9.93
C LYS A 112 -12.43 -14.02 10.12
N SER A 113 -13.21 -15.00 10.56
CA SER A 113 -14.63 -14.80 10.84
C SER A 113 -14.86 -13.87 12.03
N ASP A 114 -14.12 -14.05 13.11
CA ASP A 114 -14.22 -13.23 14.33
C ASP A 114 -13.88 -11.75 14.07
N TYR A 115 -12.97 -11.50 13.13
CA TYR A 115 -12.47 -10.17 12.83
C TYR A 115 -13.09 -9.54 11.58
N LYS A 116 -13.91 -10.26 10.79
CA LYS A 116 -14.35 -9.87 9.44
C LYS A 116 -14.83 -8.42 9.31
N GLU A 117 -15.55 -7.90 10.29
CA GLU A 117 -16.07 -6.52 10.30
C GLU A 117 -15.64 -5.74 11.54
N LYS A 118 -14.72 -6.29 12.33
CA LYS A 118 -14.26 -5.66 13.57
C LYS A 118 -13.40 -4.44 13.23
N LYS A 119 -13.72 -3.29 13.85
CA LYS A 119 -12.87 -2.11 13.84
C LYS A 119 -11.62 -2.36 14.70
N LEU A 120 -10.47 -2.25 14.07
CA LEU A 120 -9.15 -2.50 14.65
C LEU A 120 -8.45 -1.21 15.05
N GLY A 121 -8.85 -0.08 14.46
CA GLY A 121 -8.29 1.22 14.77
C GLY A 121 -8.70 2.26 13.73
N GLU A 122 -8.07 3.41 13.82
CA GLU A 122 -8.27 4.55 12.93
C GLU A 122 -6.92 5.04 12.41
N VAL A 123 -6.92 5.62 11.21
CA VAL A 123 -5.73 6.23 10.63
C VAL A 123 -6.10 7.51 9.89
N VAL A 124 -5.26 8.52 10.08
CA VAL A 124 -5.40 9.83 9.44
C VAL A 124 -4.32 9.98 8.38
N PHE A 125 -4.73 10.09 7.12
CA PHE A 125 -3.81 10.34 6.01
C PHE A 125 -3.68 11.85 5.79
N LYS A 126 -2.44 12.34 5.89
CA LYS A 126 -2.10 13.77 5.80
C LYS A 126 -1.19 14.12 4.63
N LYS A 127 -0.61 13.12 3.98
CA LYS A 127 0.37 13.31 2.90
C LYS A 127 0.58 12.03 2.11
N LEU A 128 0.88 12.16 0.82
CA LEU A 128 1.41 11.09 -0.02
C LEU A 128 2.94 11.17 -0.06
N TYR A 129 3.60 10.06 0.27
CA TYR A 129 5.07 9.97 0.25
C TYR A 129 5.57 9.15 -0.94
N LEU A 130 6.66 9.62 -1.55
CA LEU A 130 7.48 8.79 -2.43
C LEU A 130 8.47 7.99 -1.58
N LYS A 131 8.36 6.67 -1.58
CA LYS A 131 9.21 5.78 -0.77
C LYS A 131 10.14 4.95 -1.64
N LYS A 132 11.37 4.79 -1.18
CA LYS A 132 12.35 3.87 -1.75
C LYS A 132 12.55 2.67 -0.83
N SER A 133 12.70 1.49 -1.43
CA SER A 133 12.99 0.24 -0.74
C SER A 133 14.35 -0.28 -1.20
N THR A 134 15.29 -0.41 -0.29
CA THR A 134 16.63 -0.97 -0.57
C THR A 134 16.76 -2.32 0.12
N LEU A 135 16.96 -3.39 -0.65
CA LEU A 135 17.13 -4.73 -0.08
C LEU A 135 18.52 -4.86 0.54
N THR A 136 18.59 -5.29 1.80
CA THR A 136 19.85 -5.61 2.49
C THR A 136 19.84 -7.04 3.02
N SER A 137 21.00 -7.54 3.44
CA SER A 137 21.13 -8.86 4.09
C SER A 137 20.31 -8.96 5.39
N LYS A 138 20.07 -7.84 6.08
CA LYS A 138 19.25 -7.77 7.31
C LYS A 138 17.76 -7.56 7.04
N GLY A 139 17.37 -7.35 5.78
CA GLY A 139 16.00 -7.05 5.36
C GLY A 139 15.90 -5.77 4.53
N PRO A 140 14.71 -5.48 3.97
CA PRO A 140 14.49 -4.24 3.23
C PRO A 140 14.49 -3.03 4.15
N ILE A 141 15.20 -1.98 3.75
CA ILE A 141 15.16 -0.66 4.39
C ILE A 141 14.25 0.22 3.54
N TYR A 142 13.28 0.86 4.18
CA TYR A 142 12.35 1.80 3.55
C TYR A 142 12.65 3.22 3.99
N GLU A 143 12.80 4.13 3.04
CA GLU A 143 13.07 5.54 3.28
C GLU A 143 12.07 6.42 2.52
N ASN A 144 11.69 7.55 3.11
CA ASN A 144 10.99 8.60 2.38
C ASN A 144 12.02 9.34 1.53
N LEU A 145 11.75 9.50 0.24
CA LEU A 145 12.53 10.37 -0.61
C LEU A 145 12.09 11.81 -0.40
N HIS A 146 13.07 12.69 -0.30
CA HIS A 146 12.94 14.13 -0.22
C HIS A 146 13.96 14.73 -1.19
N PHE A 147 13.55 15.72 -1.97
CA PHE A 147 14.38 16.39 -2.97
C PHE A 147 14.27 17.89 -2.85
#